data_AF-A0A935K5X8-F1
#
_entry.id   AF-A0A935K5X8-F1
#
_cell.length_a   1.000
_cell.length_b   1.000
_cell.length_c   1.000
_cell.angle_alpha   90.00
_cell.angle_beta   90.00
_cell.angle_gamma   90.00
#
_symmetry.space_group_name_H-M   'P 1'
#
loop_
_entity.id
_entity.type
_entity.pdbx_description
1 polymer ?
#
loop_
_entity_poly.entity_id
_entity_poly.type
_entity_poly.pdbx_seq_one_letter_code
_entity_poly.pdbx_strand_id
1 'polypeptide(L)'
;MKLLRTYNGKLFRLDDHLERLKYSLQQLEIPFNDFHQIENISTKLAEINNIESEYSVYLQISRGVSFPRTHNYENNLTPNVFAFSKPIKDNKRKKYWSKSNS
;
A
#
# COMPACT_ATOMS: atom_id res chain seq x y z
N MET A 1 -4.07 -7.30 -2.52
CA MET A 1 -3.81 -6.20 -1.57
C MET A 1 -2.33 -6.14 -1.23
N LYS A 2 -1.85 -5.02 -0.70
CA LYS A 2 -0.51 -4.83 -0.13
C LYS A 2 -0.57 -3.91 1.09
N LEU A 3 0.36 -4.14 2.01
CA LEU A 3 0.71 -3.19 3.07
C LEU A 3 2.15 -2.73 2.80
N LEU A 4 2.33 -1.42 2.71
CA LEU A 4 3.62 -0.76 2.53
C LEU A 4 3.95 0.03 3.79
N ARG A 5 5.24 0.21 4.08
CA ARG A 5 5.71 1.03 5.20
C ARG A 5 6.66 2.09 4.66
N THR A 6 6.63 3.26 5.29
CA THR A 6 7.64 4.27 5.06
C THR A 6 8.79 4.17 6.07
N TYR A 7 9.96 4.59 5.59
CA TYR A 7 11.15 4.89 6.38
C TYR A 7 11.72 6.20 5.85
N ASN A 8 11.97 7.16 6.73
CA ASN A 8 12.31 8.55 6.41
C ASN A 8 11.36 9.16 5.37
N GLY A 9 10.06 8.87 5.50
CA GLY A 9 9.03 9.39 4.61
C GLY A 9 8.97 8.73 3.21
N LYS A 10 9.84 7.76 2.90
CA LYS A 10 9.87 7.04 1.62
C LYS A 10 9.36 5.61 1.76
N LEU A 11 8.65 5.10 0.75
CA LEU A 11 8.17 3.72 0.74
C LEU A 11 9.36 2.74 0.69
N PHE A 12 9.44 1.85 1.66
CA PHE A 12 10.52 0.89 1.76
C PHE A 12 10.35 -0.25 0.76
N ARG A 13 11.42 -0.50 -0.02
CA ARG A 13 11.49 -1.57 -1.03
C ARG A 13 10.30 -1.55 -2.00
N LEU A 14 9.88 -0.36 -2.42
CA LEU A 14 8.67 -0.19 -3.23
C LEU A 14 8.65 -1.11 -4.46
N ASP A 15 9.75 -1.20 -5.20
CA ASP A 15 9.84 -2.02 -6.41
C ASP A 15 9.51 -3.50 -6.14
N ASP A 16 10.13 -4.11 -5.12
CA ASP A 16 9.83 -5.50 -4.72
C ASP A 16 8.35 -5.69 -4.33
N HIS A 17 7.77 -4.68 -3.69
CA HIS A 17 6.35 -4.70 -3.35
C HIS A 17 5.47 -4.59 -4.60
N LEU A 18 5.82 -3.75 -5.58
CA LEU A 18 5.11 -3.59 -6.84
C LEU A 18 5.22 -4.83 -7.72
N GLU A 19 6.40 -5.47 -7.82
CA GLU A 19 6.58 -6.73 -8.55
C GLU A 19 5.63 -7.82 -8.03
N ARG A 20 5.63 -8.05 -6.71
CA ARG A 20 4.74 -9.04 -6.11
C ARG A 20 3.26 -8.64 -6.23
N LEU A 21 2.94 -7.34 -6.29
CA LEU A 21 1.55 -6.89 -6.54
C LEU A 21 1.14 -7.20 -7.98
N LYS A 22 1.99 -6.86 -8.94
CA LYS A 22 1.80 -7.11 -10.37
C LYS A 22 1.57 -8.60 -10.62
N TYR A 23 2.40 -9.46 -10.03
CA TYR A 23 2.21 -10.91 -10.10
C TYR A 23 0.82 -11.33 -9.61
N SER A 24 0.38 -10.87 -8.43
CA SER A 24 -0.95 -11.19 -7.90
C SER A 24 -2.09 -10.68 -8.80
N LEU A 25 -1.94 -9.50 -9.42
CA LEU A 25 -2.95 -8.95 -10.32
C LEU A 25 -3.02 -9.71 -11.64
N GLN A 26 -1.88 -10.16 -12.17
CA GLN A 26 -1.82 -11.02 -13.36
C GLN A 26 -2.52 -12.36 -13.14
N GLN A 27 -2.28 -13.02 -12.00
CA GLN A 27 -2.98 -14.28 -11.66
C GLN A 27 -4.49 -14.10 -11.49
N LEU A 28 -4.93 -12.87 -11.23
CA LEU A 28 -6.32 -12.50 -11.11
C LEU A 28 -6.85 -11.82 -12.37
N GLU A 29 -6.09 -11.72 -13.45
CA GLU A 29 -6.54 -11.06 -14.69
C GLU A 29 -7.10 -9.65 -14.45
N ILE A 30 -6.48 -8.90 -13.53
CA ILE A 30 -6.87 -7.51 -13.23
C ILE A 30 -5.99 -6.56 -14.05
N PRO A 31 -6.51 -5.83 -15.05
CA PRO A 31 -5.72 -5.01 -15.96
C PRO A 31 -5.37 -3.66 -15.34
N PHE A 32 -4.38 -3.63 -14.43
CA PHE A 32 -3.91 -2.40 -13.78
C PHE A 32 -2.50 -2.03 -14.24
N ASN A 33 -2.31 -0.79 -14.72
CA ASN A 33 -1.04 -0.32 -15.28
C ASN A 33 -0.43 0.89 -14.52
N ASP A 34 -1.18 1.53 -13.63
CA ASP A 34 -0.80 2.79 -12.96
C ASP A 34 0.12 2.61 -11.73
N PHE A 35 1.02 1.62 -11.76
CA PHE A 35 1.91 1.32 -10.63
C PHE A 35 2.83 2.51 -10.27
N HIS A 36 3.22 3.31 -11.26
CA HIS A 36 4.04 4.51 -11.04
C HIS A 36 3.33 5.56 -10.17
N GLN A 37 1.99 5.54 -10.08
CA GLN A 37 1.24 6.48 -9.26
C GLN A 37 1.26 6.15 -7.77
N ILE A 38 1.65 4.93 -7.38
CA ILE A 38 1.52 4.44 -6.00
C ILE A 38 2.34 5.26 -5.00
N GLU A 39 3.55 5.68 -5.37
CA GLU A 39 4.38 6.54 -4.50
C GLU A 39 3.73 7.91 -4.29
N ASN A 40 3.25 8.54 -5.37
CA ASN A 40 2.55 9.82 -5.28
C ASN A 40 1.26 9.72 -4.45
N ILE A 41 0.48 8.64 -4.61
CA ILE A 41 -0.72 8.38 -3.79
C ILE A 41 -0.33 8.26 -2.31
N SER A 42 0.77 7.56 -2.00
CA SER A 42 1.26 7.43 -0.62
C SER A 42 1.59 8.79 0.00
N THR A 43 2.38 9.62 -0.69
CA THR A 43 2.77 10.95 -0.22
C THR A 43 1.55 11.83 -0.01
N LYS A 44 0.64 11.88 -0.99
CA LYS A 44 -0.59 12.66 -0.89
C LYS A 44 -1.49 12.18 0.27
N LEU A 45 -1.58 10.87 0.50
CA LEU A 45 -2.32 10.33 1.65
C LEU A 45 -1.70 10.72 2.99
N ALA A 46 -0.38 10.87 3.10
CA ALA A 46 0.26 11.36 4.32
C ALA A 46 -0.02 12.85 4.53
N GLU A 47 0.09 13.65 3.47
CA GLU A 47 -0.16 15.10 3.48
C GLU A 47 -1.60 15.42 3.90
N ILE A 48 -2.61 14.85 3.24
CA ILE A 48 -4.02 15.16 3.54
C ILE A 48 -4.46 14.70 4.94
N ASN A 49 -3.76 13.73 5.52
CA ASN A 49 -4.04 13.22 6.87
C ASN A 49 -3.12 13.87 7.94
N ASN A 50 -2.29 14.86 7.58
CA ASN A 50 -1.33 15.54 8.46
C ASN A 50 -0.41 14.56 9.21
N ILE A 51 0.12 13.56 8.51
CA ILE A 51 1.02 12.56 9.10
C ILE A 51 2.48 13.01 8.90
N GLU A 52 3.11 13.46 9.99
CA GLU A 52 4.51 13.92 9.99
C GLU A 52 5.52 12.84 10.43
N SER A 53 5.04 11.68 10.86
CA SER A 53 5.85 10.55 11.33
C SER A 53 5.85 9.39 10.32
N GLU A 54 6.65 8.34 10.58
CA GLU A 54 6.59 7.13 9.78
C GLU A 54 5.17 6.57 9.73
N TYR A 55 4.79 6.01 8.58
CA TYR A 55 3.43 5.58 8.33
C TYR A 55 3.39 4.30 7.49
N SER A 56 2.23 3.68 7.50
CA SER A 56 1.93 2.54 6.65
C SER A 56 0.83 2.91 5.66
N VAL A 57 0.90 2.35 4.46
CA VAL A 57 -0.12 2.51 3.42
C VAL A 57 -0.71 1.14 3.12
N TYR A 58 -2.01 1.01 3.33
CA TYR A 58 -2.77 -0.12 2.82
C TYR A 58 -3.22 0.19 1.40
N LEU A 59 -3.02 -0.74 0.47
CA LEU A 59 -3.38 -0.62 -0.93
C LEU A 59 -4.15 -1.86 -1.39
N GLN A 60 -5.34 -1.65 -1.95
CA GLN A 60 -6.17 -2.69 -2.52
C GLN A 60 -6.57 -2.30 -3.94
N ILE A 61 -6.35 -3.21 -4.87
CA ILE A 61 -6.76 -3.07 -6.26
C ILE A 61 -7.75 -4.19 -6.54
N SER A 62 -8.91 -3.86 -7.09
CA SER A 62 -9.95 -4.81 -7.47
C SER A 62 -10.33 -4.64 -8.94
N ARG A 63 -11.01 -5.63 -9.53
CA ARG A 63 -11.43 -5.63 -10.94
C ARG A 63 -12.41 -4.52 -11.32
N GLY A 64 -12.91 -3.74 -10.35
CA GLY A 64 -14.01 -2.81 -10.59
C GLY A 64 -15.37 -3.49 -10.61
N VAL A 65 -16.39 -2.72 -11.00
CA VAL A 65 -17.79 -3.19 -11.05
C VAL A 65 -18.12 -3.60 -12.48
N SER A 66 -18.54 -4.84 -12.69
CA SER A 66 -19.21 -5.28 -13.91
C SER A 66 -20.71 -5.06 -13.75
N PHE A 67 -21.32 -4.25 -14.61
CA PHE A 67 -22.78 -4.13 -14.66
C PHE A 67 -23.27 -4.28 -16.10
N PRO A 68 -24.17 -5.23 -16.40
CA PRO A 68 -24.79 -6.20 -15.48
C PRO A 68 -23.80 -7.28 -14.96
N ARG A 69 -24.16 -7.99 -13.88
CA ARG A 69 -23.45 -9.19 -13.41
C ARG A 69 -23.77 -10.36 -14.34
N THR A 70 -23.29 -10.29 -15.57
CA THR A 70 -23.32 -11.37 -16.56
C THR A 70 -22.01 -12.16 -16.48
N HIS A 71 -22.06 -13.48 -16.70
CA HIS A 71 -20.85 -14.32 -16.81
C HIS A 71 -20.02 -13.94 -18.05
N ASN A 72 -20.62 -13.24 -19.01
CA ASN A 72 -19.90 -12.64 -20.12
C ASN A 72 -19.15 -11.41 -19.60
N TYR A 73 -17.86 -11.58 -19.36
CA TYR A 73 -16.92 -10.51 -19.08
C TYR A 73 -17.03 -9.47 -20.20
N GLU A 74 -17.70 -8.35 -19.95
CA GLU A 74 -17.61 -7.21 -20.85
C GLU A 74 -16.18 -6.67 -20.77
N ASN A 75 -15.48 -6.69 -21.91
CA ASN A 75 -14.02 -6.55 -22.04
C ASN A 75 -13.40 -5.22 -21.53
N ASN A 76 -14.16 -4.36 -20.85
CA ASN A 76 -13.75 -3.03 -20.42
C ASN A 76 -13.93 -2.81 -18.91
N LEU A 77 -13.47 -3.75 -18.08
CA LEU A 77 -13.46 -3.57 -16.63
C LEU A 77 -12.36 -2.59 -16.21
N THR A 78 -12.75 -1.47 -15.61
CA THR A 78 -11.83 -0.49 -15.02
C THR A 78 -11.48 -0.87 -13.59
N PRO A 79 -10.21 -1.16 -13.25
CA PRO A 79 -9.84 -1.50 -11.88
C PRO A 79 -10.09 -0.36 -10.90
N ASN A 80 -10.53 -0.71 -9.69
CA ASN A 80 -10.68 0.25 -8.58
C ASN A 80 -9.48 0.16 -7.65
N VAL A 81 -8.95 1.32 -7.24
CA VAL A 81 -7.90 1.42 -6.22
C VAL A 81 -8.49 2.00 -4.94
N PHE A 82 -8.32 1.28 -3.84
CA PHE A 82 -8.62 1.74 -2.49
C PHE A 82 -7.34 1.80 -1.68
N ALA A 83 -7.07 2.93 -1.02
CA ALA A 83 -5.89 3.10 -0.19
C ALA A 83 -6.16 4.01 1.01
N PHE A 84 -5.44 3.76 2.11
CA PHE A 84 -5.41 4.65 3.28
C PHE A 84 -4.03 4.60 3.94
N SER A 85 -3.67 5.68 4.63
CA SER A 85 -2.45 5.77 5.44
C SER A 85 -2.76 5.73 6.94
N LYS A 86 -1.82 5.20 7.73
CA LYS A 86 -1.87 5.22 9.21
C LYS A 86 -0.48 5.46 9.79
N PRO A 87 -0.34 6.36 10.79
CA PRO A 87 0.92 6.52 11.52
C PRO A 87 1.36 5.20 12.15
N ILE A 88 2.66 4.93 12.12
CA ILE A 88 3.29 3.82 12.81
C ILE A 88 3.74 4.32 14.17
N LYS A 89 3.24 3.71 15.25
CA LYS A 89 3.77 3.98 16.59
C LYS A 89 5.21 3.48 16.64
N ASP A 90 6.14 4.39 16.90
CA ASP A 90 7.54 4.04 17.12
C ASP A 90 7.66 3.29 18.46
N ASN A 91 7.58 1.97 18.39
CA ASN A 91 7.93 1.11 19.51
C ASN A 91 9.46 1.05 19.61
N LYS A 92 10.11 2.18 19.94
CA LYS A 92 11.49 2.15 20.42
C LYS A 92 11.51 1.16 21.58
N ARG A 93 12.14 -0.01 21.40
CA ARG A 93 12.40 -0.96 22.50
C ARG A 93 13.08 -0.13 23.59
N LYS A 94 12.39 0.16 24.69
CA LYS A 94 13.03 0.73 25.87
C LYS A 94 14.14 -0.22 26.25
N LYS A 95 15.38 0.19 26.01
CA LYS A 95 16.60 -0.58 26.30
C LYS A 95 16.82 -0.53 27.81
N TYR A 96 16.00 -1.24 28.57
CA TYR A 96 16.20 -1.47 30.01
C TYR A 96 17.30 -2.50 30.20
N TRP A 97 18.54 -2.13 29.90
CA TRP A 97 19.70 -2.83 30.41
C TRP A 97 20.88 -1.87 30.55
N SER A 98 20.95 -1.20 31.70
CA SER A 98 22.20 -0.76 32.35
C SER A 98 21.88 -0.07 33.67
N LYS A 99 21.92 -0.87 34.75
CA LYS A 99 22.45 -0.55 36.09
C LYS A 99 21.83 -1.50 37.13
N SER A 100 22.32 -2.72 37.11
CA SER A 100 22.40 -3.57 38.31
C SER A 100 23.75 -4.29 38.21
N ASN A 101 24.52 -4.19 39.28
CA ASN A 101 25.86 -4.76 39.53
C ASN A 101 27.03 -3.83 39.21
N SER A 102 27.39 -2.96 40.16
CA SER A 102 28.38 -3.22 41.22
C SER A 102 28.79 -1.92 41.90
#